data_AF-A0A453LCE6-F1
#
_entry.id   AF-A0A453LCE6-F1
#
_cell.length_a   1.000
_cell.length_b   1.000
_cell.length_c   1.000
_cell.angle_alpha   90.00
_cell.angle_beta   90.00
_cell.angle_gamma   90.00
#
_symmetry.space_group_name_H-M   'P 1'
#
loop_
_entity.id
_entity.type
_entity.pdbx_description
1 polymer ?
#
loop_
_entity_poly.entity_id
_entity_poly.type
_entity_poly.pdbx_seq_one_letter_code
_entity_poly.pdbx_strand_id
1 'polypeptide(L)'
;VPPPVCHAPAGPTLALLTRGPTAQELLLPPSPAPTPKAEQRDPNPAAMATERPVRLVLDASLLLDPVGAGAPVPTLRPGAEALLRRLRHSNLGVAICHPEEMPTTVSGFLEMAADLNSFGYISLPAPTGNHLLNELMLEWSRTSSCFYATSTVDEDLFSELQSHNWKVIAVDNECGTKDSGVVNIGKLQELLITLATLIKKEIASSSILMVGYAMKPSREEDFAKRGAFPLYPSQNGLIFVPLSFELHLASQLQEVDIILHKMTDEIISIDPNCSISFPRGISFSAGMSEVIRFMEEYPDFCIIDPFKNISPLLDRLQIQEILVRLQELGSEGRPKLRAPHSLKVINFSGSELQKQLAEANLSFPLIVKPQVACGVADAHNMALVFQIEEFSNLSVPLPAILQEYIDHGSKIYKFYVIGDKVFHAVKTSMPNANLLKSSSGDEPLTFNR
;
A
#
# COMPACT_ATOMS: atom_id res chain seq x y z
N VAL A 1 16.07 30.97 -45.13
CA VAL A 1 14.74 30.35 -45.10
C VAL A 1 14.70 29.38 -43.92
N PRO A 2 14.17 29.80 -42.76
CA PRO A 2 13.80 28.88 -41.69
C PRO A 2 12.38 28.31 -41.93
N PRO A 3 12.08 27.08 -41.47
CA PRO A 3 10.78 26.43 -41.65
C PRO A 3 9.69 26.98 -40.70
N PRO A 4 8.39 26.74 -40.99
CA PRO A 4 7.28 27.49 -40.41
C PRO A 4 6.84 26.97 -39.04
N VAL A 5 6.35 27.89 -38.24
CA VAL A 5 5.66 27.69 -36.96
C VAL A 5 4.30 27.04 -37.22
N CYS A 6 4.07 25.85 -36.69
CA CYS A 6 2.74 25.23 -36.64
C CYS A 6 2.06 25.58 -35.32
N HIS A 7 0.97 26.36 -35.42
CA HIS A 7 -0.01 26.53 -34.35
C HIS A 7 -0.84 25.25 -34.18
N ALA A 8 -0.95 24.75 -32.96
CA ALA A 8 -1.95 23.75 -32.57
C ALA A 8 -3.09 24.43 -31.77
N PRO A 9 -4.34 23.95 -31.89
CA PRO A 9 -5.53 24.72 -31.52
C PRO A 9 -5.89 24.60 -30.03
N ALA A 10 -6.53 25.66 -29.51
CA ALA A 10 -7.08 25.72 -28.17
C ALA A 10 -8.13 24.61 -27.95
N GLY A 11 -7.92 23.79 -26.92
CA GLY A 11 -8.90 22.82 -26.43
C GLY A 11 -10.07 23.49 -25.69
N PRO A 12 -11.22 22.83 -25.57
CA PRO A 12 -12.44 23.43 -25.05
C PRO A 12 -12.35 23.70 -23.54
N THR A 13 -12.81 24.89 -23.16
CA THR A 13 -12.96 25.36 -21.78
C THR A 13 -13.99 24.50 -21.04
N LEU A 14 -13.57 23.77 -20.01
CA LEU A 14 -14.47 23.04 -19.14
C LEU A 14 -15.21 24.03 -18.22
N ALA A 15 -16.50 24.24 -18.47
CA ALA A 15 -17.36 25.05 -17.62
C ALA A 15 -17.59 24.33 -16.27
N LEU A 16 -17.24 25.00 -15.16
CA LEU A 16 -17.63 24.59 -13.81
C LEU A 16 -19.15 24.58 -13.68
N LEU A 17 -19.76 23.40 -13.56
CA LEU A 17 -21.11 23.26 -12.99
C LEU A 17 -20.99 23.26 -11.47
N THR A 18 -21.22 24.43 -10.90
CA THR A 18 -21.38 24.65 -9.46
C THR A 18 -22.83 24.39 -9.06
N ARG A 19 -23.06 23.39 -8.21
CA ARG A 19 -24.20 23.37 -7.28
C ARG A 19 -23.81 22.56 -6.05
N GLY A 20 -23.31 23.27 -5.04
CA GLY A 20 -23.20 22.72 -3.68
C GLY A 20 -24.56 22.77 -2.97
N PRO A 21 -24.79 21.93 -1.94
CA PRO A 21 -26.03 21.91 -1.19
C PRO A 21 -26.23 23.24 -0.44
N THR A 22 -27.48 23.69 -0.35
CA THR A 22 -27.87 24.93 0.33
C THR A 22 -27.84 24.78 1.86
N ALA A 23 -27.51 25.87 2.56
CA ALA A 23 -27.30 25.97 4.01
C ALA A 23 -28.47 25.53 4.92
N GLN A 24 -29.61 25.12 4.37
CA GLN A 24 -30.75 24.63 5.12
C GLN A 24 -30.69 23.12 5.42
N GLU A 25 -29.81 22.36 4.76
CA GLU A 25 -29.63 20.90 5.00
C GLU A 25 -28.66 20.56 6.15
N LEU A 26 -27.92 21.54 6.68
CA LEU A 26 -26.88 21.34 7.71
C LEU A 26 -27.38 21.50 9.17
N LEU A 27 -28.67 21.80 9.38
CA LEU A 27 -29.21 22.18 10.70
C LEU A 27 -30.35 21.27 11.22
N LEU A 28 -30.57 20.10 10.61
CA LEU A 28 -31.53 19.13 11.13
C LEU A 28 -30.82 18.07 12.00
N PRO A 29 -31.42 17.61 13.13
CA PRO A 29 -30.88 16.48 13.87
C PRO A 29 -30.83 15.25 12.95
N PRO A 30 -29.86 14.33 13.14
CA PRO A 30 -29.73 13.18 12.26
C PRO A 30 -31.01 12.36 12.31
N SER A 31 -31.66 12.20 11.16
CA SER A 31 -32.75 11.22 11.02
C SER A 31 -32.20 9.83 11.35
N PRO A 32 -32.99 8.95 11.98
CA PRO A 32 -32.58 7.56 12.18
C PRO A 32 -32.21 6.96 10.83
N ALA A 33 -31.12 6.18 10.82
CA ALA A 33 -30.55 5.59 9.62
C ALA A 33 -31.65 5.00 8.73
N PRO A 34 -31.68 5.32 7.42
CA PRO A 34 -32.63 4.69 6.54
C PRO A 34 -32.34 3.19 6.53
N THR A 35 -33.34 2.39 6.89
CA THR A 35 -33.39 0.98 6.53
C THR A 35 -33.17 0.88 5.02
N PRO A 36 -32.42 -0.11 4.51
CA PRO A 36 -32.07 -0.19 3.11
C PRO A 36 -33.36 -0.34 2.30
N LYS A 37 -33.82 0.77 1.71
CA LYS A 37 -34.83 0.73 0.66
C LYS A 37 -34.12 0.22 -0.56
N ALA A 38 -34.60 -0.91 -1.06
CA ALA A 38 -34.19 -1.48 -2.34
C ALA A 38 -34.24 -0.38 -3.41
N GLU A 39 -33.07 0.06 -3.88
CA GLU A 39 -33.00 0.87 -5.07
C GLU A 39 -33.45 0.01 -6.24
N GLN A 40 -34.41 0.57 -6.98
CA GLN A 40 -34.91 0.07 -8.25
C GLN A 40 -33.72 -0.15 -9.19
N ARG A 41 -33.41 -1.44 -9.39
CA ARG A 41 -32.77 -1.91 -10.60
C ARG A 41 -33.66 -1.52 -11.77
N ASP A 42 -33.08 -0.86 -12.75
CA ASP A 42 -33.50 -1.01 -14.14
C ASP A 42 -32.35 -0.61 -15.09
N PRO A 43 -32.29 -1.18 -16.30
CA PRO A 43 -31.57 -2.44 -16.45
C PRO A 43 -30.50 -2.34 -17.53
N ASN A 44 -29.27 -2.76 -17.22
CA ASN A 44 -28.57 -3.66 -18.13
C ASN A 44 -27.53 -4.53 -17.37
N PRO A 45 -27.94 -5.61 -16.70
CA PRO A 45 -27.02 -6.62 -16.16
C PRO A 45 -26.49 -7.58 -17.24
N ALA A 46 -26.70 -7.29 -18.53
CA ALA A 46 -26.40 -8.19 -19.64
C ALA A 46 -25.13 -7.82 -20.42
N ALA A 47 -24.23 -7.01 -19.84
CA ALA A 47 -22.91 -6.72 -20.41
C ALA A 47 -21.76 -6.87 -19.40
N MET A 48 -21.83 -7.89 -18.54
CA MET A 48 -20.65 -8.60 -17.98
C MET A 48 -21.05 -10.06 -17.71
N ALA A 49 -21.64 -10.69 -18.73
CA ALA A 49 -21.69 -12.14 -18.76
C ALA A 49 -20.32 -12.63 -19.24
N THR A 50 -19.75 -13.60 -18.51
CA THR A 50 -18.58 -14.44 -18.84
C THR A 50 -17.18 -13.92 -18.50
N GLU A 51 -16.84 -13.85 -17.21
CA GLU A 51 -15.43 -13.91 -16.79
C GLU A 51 -15.22 -15.24 -16.04
N ARG A 52 -14.44 -16.15 -16.64
CA ARG A 52 -14.11 -17.44 -16.04
C ARG A 52 -13.30 -17.20 -14.75
N PRO A 53 -13.63 -17.85 -13.63
CA PRO A 53 -12.81 -17.77 -12.42
C PRO A 53 -11.38 -18.22 -12.71
N VAL A 54 -10.39 -17.63 -12.04
CA VAL A 54 -9.00 -18.04 -12.16
C VAL A 54 -8.63 -19.00 -11.02
N ARG A 55 -7.98 -20.10 -11.37
CA ARG A 55 -7.51 -21.13 -10.44
C ARG A 55 -6.00 -21.26 -10.52
N LEU A 56 -5.35 -21.34 -9.37
CA LEU A 56 -3.91 -21.56 -9.24
C LEU A 56 -3.66 -22.82 -8.41
N VAL A 57 -2.89 -23.75 -8.94
CA VAL A 57 -2.38 -24.90 -8.22
C VAL A 57 -0.89 -24.70 -7.98
N LEU A 58 -0.49 -24.73 -6.70
CA LEU A 58 0.89 -24.67 -6.27
C LEU A 58 1.39 -26.08 -5.99
N ASP A 59 2.38 -26.53 -6.73
CA ASP A 59 3.06 -27.78 -6.42
C ASP A 59 3.86 -27.68 -5.12
N ALA A 60 3.88 -28.78 -4.36
CA ALA A 60 4.64 -28.91 -3.12
C ALA A 60 6.11 -28.50 -3.28
N SER A 61 6.72 -28.77 -4.45
CA SER A 61 8.11 -28.40 -4.73
C SER A 61 8.37 -26.89 -4.67
N LEU A 62 7.37 -26.05 -4.97
CA LEU A 62 7.49 -24.60 -4.84
C LEU A 62 7.52 -24.09 -3.41
N LEU A 63 6.97 -24.87 -2.48
CA LEU A 63 6.73 -24.40 -1.12
C LEU A 63 7.79 -24.92 -0.16
N LEU A 64 8.28 -26.14 -0.39
CA LEU A 64 9.20 -26.81 0.50
C LEU A 64 10.65 -26.45 0.18
N ASP A 65 11.46 -26.29 1.22
CA ASP A 65 12.91 -26.25 1.07
C ASP A 65 13.39 -27.66 0.67
N PRO A 66 14.19 -27.84 -0.40
CA PRO A 66 14.73 -29.15 -0.76
C PRO A 66 15.50 -29.73 0.42
N VAL A 67 14.87 -30.68 1.11
CA VAL A 67 15.38 -31.28 2.32
C VAL A 67 16.72 -31.94 2.02
N GLY A 68 17.81 -31.41 2.59
CA GLY A 68 19.00 -32.23 2.83
C GLY A 68 18.56 -33.41 3.69
N ALA A 69 18.64 -34.63 3.16
CA ALA A 69 18.15 -35.86 3.78
C ALA A 69 18.51 -35.92 5.28
N GLY A 70 17.57 -35.56 6.18
CA GLY A 70 17.82 -35.57 7.62
C GLY A 70 17.15 -34.48 8.47
N ALA A 71 16.48 -33.46 7.91
CA ALA A 71 15.73 -32.51 8.73
C ALA A 71 14.44 -33.16 9.31
N PRO A 72 14.20 -33.09 10.62
CA PRO A 72 13.07 -33.79 11.27
C PRO A 72 11.70 -33.14 11.04
N VAL A 73 11.67 -31.90 10.55
CA VAL A 73 10.44 -31.11 10.33
C VAL A 73 10.52 -30.43 8.97
N PRO A 74 9.50 -30.58 8.09
CA PRO A 74 9.43 -29.85 6.83
C PRO A 74 9.34 -28.34 7.08
N THR A 75 10.06 -27.55 6.29
CA THR A 75 10.06 -26.09 6.37
C THR A 75 9.73 -25.47 5.02
N LEU A 76 9.06 -24.32 5.06
CA LEU A 76 8.82 -23.53 3.87
C LEU A 76 10.13 -22.91 3.38
N ARG A 77 10.34 -22.91 2.07
CA ARG A 77 11.48 -22.22 1.45
C ARG A 77 11.36 -20.69 1.58
N PRO A 78 12.47 -19.94 1.47
CA PRO A 78 12.44 -18.48 1.51
C PRO A 78 11.43 -17.90 0.51
N GLY A 79 10.63 -16.93 0.97
CA GLY A 79 9.60 -16.28 0.15
C GLY A 79 8.25 -17.01 0.05
N ALA A 80 8.19 -18.32 0.32
CA ALA A 80 6.95 -19.09 0.21
C ALA A 80 5.89 -18.63 1.21
N GLU A 81 6.26 -18.31 2.45
CA GLU A 81 5.30 -17.79 3.44
C GLU A 81 4.66 -16.46 2.98
N ALA A 82 5.47 -15.53 2.44
CA ALA A 82 4.98 -14.27 1.92
C ALA A 82 4.06 -14.48 0.70
N LEU A 83 4.39 -15.43 -0.17
CA LEU A 83 3.55 -15.83 -1.30
C LEU A 83 2.18 -16.35 -0.83
N LEU A 84 2.16 -17.30 0.11
CA LEU A 84 0.90 -17.87 0.63
C LEU A 84 0.03 -16.79 1.27
N ARG A 85 0.61 -15.88 2.07
CA ARG A 85 -0.11 -14.76 2.69
C ARG A 85 -0.73 -13.81 1.66
N ARG A 86 -0.04 -13.54 0.55
CA ARG A 86 -0.57 -12.72 -0.56
C ARG A 86 -1.68 -13.43 -1.32
N LEU A 87 -1.48 -14.71 -1.63
CA LEU A 87 -2.46 -15.54 -2.34
C LEU A 87 -3.75 -15.71 -1.55
N ARG A 88 -3.67 -15.79 -0.21
CA ARG A 88 -4.83 -15.84 0.69
C ARG A 88 -5.86 -14.75 0.43
N HIS A 89 -5.41 -13.57 0.01
CA HIS A 89 -6.24 -12.40 -0.21
C HIS A 89 -6.30 -11.96 -1.68
N SER A 90 -5.87 -12.82 -2.60
CA SER A 90 -5.73 -12.51 -4.02
C SER A 90 -7.02 -12.58 -4.85
N ASN A 91 -8.11 -13.08 -4.25
CA ASN A 91 -9.37 -13.47 -4.92
C ASN A 91 -9.24 -14.61 -5.96
N LEU A 92 -8.12 -15.32 -5.98
CA LEU A 92 -7.95 -16.52 -6.79
C LEU A 92 -8.44 -17.76 -6.05
N GLY A 93 -8.92 -18.76 -6.78
CA GLY A 93 -9.12 -20.09 -6.22
C GLY A 93 -7.80 -20.83 -6.17
N VAL A 94 -7.17 -20.94 -5.00
CA VAL A 94 -5.84 -21.52 -4.84
C VAL A 94 -5.94 -22.91 -4.24
N ALA A 95 -5.11 -23.84 -4.72
CA ALA A 95 -4.87 -25.13 -4.08
C ALA A 95 -3.37 -25.45 -4.01
N ILE A 96 -3.00 -26.25 -3.01
CA ILE A 96 -1.68 -26.87 -2.91
C ILE A 96 -1.81 -28.32 -3.37
N CYS A 97 -0.94 -28.78 -4.25
CA CYS A 97 -0.88 -30.17 -4.67
C CYS A 97 0.41 -30.88 -4.23
N HIS A 98 0.32 -32.19 -4.08
CA HIS A 98 1.46 -33.05 -3.78
C HIS A 98 1.28 -34.43 -4.43
N PRO A 99 2.37 -35.17 -4.73
CA PRO A 99 2.27 -36.57 -5.13
C PRO A 99 1.70 -37.46 -4.00
N GLU A 100 0.88 -38.45 -4.34
CA GLU A 100 0.32 -39.42 -3.39
C GLU A 100 1.39 -40.18 -2.59
N GLU A 101 2.57 -40.41 -3.18
CA GLU A 101 3.68 -41.15 -2.56
C GLU A 101 4.47 -40.31 -1.53
N MET A 102 4.10 -39.04 -1.33
CA MET A 102 4.80 -38.12 -0.41
C MET A 102 4.68 -38.60 1.05
N PRO A 103 5.76 -38.50 1.87
CA PRO A 103 5.71 -38.88 3.28
C PRO A 103 4.60 -38.14 4.04
N THR A 104 3.86 -38.87 4.89
CA THR A 104 2.69 -38.35 5.64
C THR A 104 3.01 -37.15 6.53
N THR A 105 4.24 -37.05 7.03
CA THR A 105 4.72 -35.90 7.81
C THR A 105 4.80 -34.62 6.96
N VAL A 106 5.20 -34.75 5.70
CA VAL A 106 5.34 -33.64 4.75
C VAL A 106 3.99 -33.26 4.17
N SER A 107 3.18 -34.24 3.78
CA SER A 107 1.82 -33.98 3.28
C SER A 107 0.97 -33.31 4.37
N GLY A 108 0.97 -33.81 5.60
CA GLY A 108 0.22 -33.20 6.71
C GLY A 108 0.68 -31.77 7.05
N PHE A 109 1.95 -31.44 6.85
CA PHE A 109 2.44 -30.06 6.99
C PHE A 109 1.87 -29.14 5.89
N LEU A 110 1.82 -29.61 4.64
CA LEU A 110 1.23 -28.86 3.53
C LEU A 110 -0.28 -28.71 3.66
N GLU A 111 -0.98 -29.74 4.16
CA GLU A 111 -2.41 -29.69 4.46
C GLU A 111 -2.71 -28.62 5.52
N MET A 112 -1.93 -28.59 6.61
CA MET A 112 -2.03 -27.54 7.63
C MET A 112 -1.78 -26.14 7.04
N ALA A 113 -0.80 -26.00 6.14
CA ALA A 113 -0.53 -24.74 5.44
C ALA A 113 -1.68 -24.33 4.51
N ALA A 114 -2.32 -25.28 3.82
CA ALA A 114 -3.50 -25.05 3.00
C ALA A 114 -4.67 -24.56 3.85
N ASP A 115 -4.97 -25.25 4.96
CA ASP A 115 -6.05 -24.91 5.89
C ASP A 115 -5.88 -23.51 6.48
N LEU A 116 -4.67 -23.18 6.94
CA LEU A 116 -4.35 -21.86 7.53
C LEU A 116 -4.64 -20.71 6.55
N ASN A 117 -4.47 -20.95 5.25
CA ASN A 117 -4.68 -19.98 4.18
C ASN A 117 -6.01 -20.17 3.46
N SER A 118 -6.83 -21.15 3.86
CA SER A 118 -8.11 -21.49 3.23
C SER A 118 -7.98 -21.88 1.75
N PHE A 119 -6.94 -22.66 1.44
CA PHE A 119 -6.68 -23.21 0.11
C PHE A 119 -7.24 -24.61 -0.04
N GLY A 120 -7.47 -25.03 -1.29
CA GLY A 120 -7.70 -26.43 -1.59
C GLY A 120 -6.44 -27.27 -1.37
N TYR A 121 -6.62 -28.56 -1.15
CA TYR A 121 -5.52 -29.51 -0.98
C TYR A 121 -5.77 -30.72 -1.90
N ILE A 122 -4.80 -31.04 -2.76
CA ILE A 122 -4.97 -32.01 -3.85
C ILE A 122 -3.84 -33.02 -3.83
N SER A 123 -4.17 -34.31 -3.87
CA SER A 123 -3.21 -35.39 -4.10
C SER A 123 -3.18 -35.75 -5.59
N LEU A 124 -1.99 -35.78 -6.17
CA LEU A 124 -1.74 -36.19 -7.55
C LEU A 124 -1.46 -37.70 -7.61
N PRO A 125 -2.14 -38.45 -8.49
CA PRO A 125 -1.91 -39.88 -8.67
C PRO A 125 -0.46 -40.21 -9.00
N ALA A 126 0.00 -41.40 -8.61
CA ALA A 126 1.29 -41.90 -9.05
C ALA A 126 1.35 -42.00 -10.59
N PRO A 127 2.51 -41.76 -11.23
CA PRO A 127 2.68 -41.75 -12.70
C PRO A 127 2.59 -43.15 -13.36
N THR A 128 1.88 -44.10 -12.74
CA THR A 128 1.72 -45.48 -13.21
C THR A 128 0.41 -45.74 -13.95
N GLY A 129 -0.46 -44.73 -14.09
CA GLY A 129 -1.75 -44.80 -14.79
C GLY A 129 -1.86 -43.89 -16.02
N ASN A 130 -2.95 -44.03 -16.78
CA ASN A 130 -3.21 -43.24 -18.01
C ASN A 130 -3.68 -41.79 -17.75
N HIS A 131 -3.86 -41.38 -16.49
CA HIS A 131 -4.36 -40.05 -16.10
C HIS A 131 -3.55 -39.53 -14.90
N LEU A 132 -2.77 -38.47 -15.09
CA LEU A 132 -1.97 -37.82 -14.05
C LEU A 132 -2.75 -36.70 -13.33
N LEU A 133 -3.91 -36.30 -13.86
CA LEU A 133 -4.77 -35.29 -13.26
C LEU A 133 -5.92 -35.90 -12.43
N ASN A 134 -6.14 -35.33 -11.26
CA ASN A 134 -7.30 -35.63 -10.42
C ASN A 134 -8.60 -35.06 -11.05
N GLU A 135 -9.76 -35.67 -10.77
CA GLU A 135 -11.08 -35.21 -11.24
C GLU A 135 -11.34 -33.73 -10.96
N LEU A 136 -10.89 -33.20 -9.81
CA LEU A 136 -11.06 -31.79 -9.46
C LEU A 136 -10.31 -30.87 -10.43
N MET A 137 -9.10 -31.24 -10.84
CA MET A 137 -8.31 -30.46 -11.81
C MET A 137 -8.94 -30.51 -13.20
N LEU A 138 -9.52 -31.65 -13.58
CA LEU A 138 -10.29 -31.80 -14.82
C LEU A 138 -11.61 -31.01 -14.80
N GLU A 139 -12.24 -30.86 -13.64
CA GLU A 139 -13.41 -29.99 -13.46
C GLU A 139 -13.00 -28.51 -13.62
N TRP A 140 -11.94 -28.10 -12.94
CA TRP A 140 -11.46 -26.71 -12.98
C TRP A 140 -11.09 -26.28 -14.39
N SER A 141 -10.44 -27.13 -15.18
CA SER A 141 -10.06 -26.81 -16.57
C SER A 141 -11.25 -26.53 -17.48
N ARG A 142 -12.42 -27.07 -17.17
CA ARG A 142 -13.66 -26.85 -17.95
C ARG A 142 -14.34 -25.54 -17.58
N THR A 143 -14.23 -25.12 -16.32
CA THR A 143 -15.00 -23.99 -15.77
C THR A 143 -14.16 -22.72 -15.56
N SER A 144 -12.84 -22.83 -15.58
CA SER A 144 -11.92 -21.81 -15.06
C SER A 144 -10.73 -21.59 -15.99
N SER A 145 -10.02 -20.49 -15.78
CA SER A 145 -8.68 -20.26 -16.33
C SER A 145 -7.65 -20.78 -15.33
N CYS A 146 -6.87 -21.78 -15.73
CA CYS A 146 -6.12 -22.60 -14.79
C CYS A 146 -4.60 -22.46 -14.96
N PHE A 147 -3.92 -22.25 -13.83
CA PHE A 147 -2.47 -22.10 -13.74
C PHE A 147 -1.90 -23.16 -12.81
N TYR A 148 -0.82 -23.79 -13.24
CA TYR A 148 -0.05 -24.74 -12.44
C TYR A 148 1.35 -24.17 -12.25
N ALA A 149 1.80 -24.05 -11.01
CA ALA A 149 3.13 -23.54 -10.71
C ALA A 149 3.96 -24.63 -10.02
N THR A 150 5.21 -24.84 -10.47
CA THR A 150 6.11 -25.89 -9.97
C THR A 150 7.57 -25.47 -10.03
N SER A 151 8.45 -26.09 -9.23
CA SER A 151 9.91 -26.02 -9.42
C SER A 151 10.53 -27.34 -9.91
N THR A 152 9.70 -28.35 -10.20
CA THR A 152 10.13 -29.61 -10.81
C THR A 152 9.79 -29.65 -12.29
N VAL A 153 10.55 -30.43 -13.05
CA VAL A 153 10.26 -30.71 -14.46
C VAL A 153 9.61 -32.08 -14.56
N ASP A 154 8.37 -32.10 -15.05
CA ASP A 154 7.61 -33.31 -15.36
C ASP A 154 6.92 -33.10 -16.71
N GLU A 155 7.58 -33.53 -17.78
CA GLU A 155 7.14 -33.30 -19.17
C GLU A 155 5.82 -34.01 -19.49
N ASP A 156 5.57 -35.18 -18.88
CA ASP A 156 4.35 -35.94 -19.09
C ASP A 156 3.17 -35.22 -18.43
N LEU A 157 3.33 -34.77 -17.18
CA LEU A 157 2.33 -33.95 -16.49
C LEU A 157 2.09 -32.62 -17.21
N PHE A 158 3.15 -31.96 -17.70
CA PHE A 158 3.02 -30.69 -18.43
C PHE A 158 2.23 -30.88 -19.72
N SER A 159 2.51 -31.94 -20.48
CA SER A 159 1.77 -32.29 -21.69
C SER A 159 0.29 -32.54 -21.39
N GLU A 160 -0.01 -33.28 -20.31
CA GLU A 160 -1.39 -33.54 -19.89
C GLU A 160 -2.11 -32.26 -19.44
N LEU A 161 -1.47 -31.42 -18.62
CA LEU A 161 -1.98 -30.12 -18.19
C LEU A 161 -2.30 -29.22 -19.39
N GLN A 162 -1.35 -29.06 -20.31
CA GLN A 162 -1.50 -28.24 -21.51
C GLN A 162 -2.62 -28.76 -22.42
N SER A 163 -2.78 -30.09 -22.56
CA SER A 163 -3.89 -30.68 -23.32
C SER A 163 -5.27 -30.33 -22.74
N HIS A 164 -5.31 -29.97 -21.45
CA HIS A 164 -6.49 -29.48 -20.75
C HIS A 164 -6.50 -27.95 -20.57
N ASN A 165 -5.74 -27.20 -21.38
CA ASN A 165 -5.65 -25.73 -21.36
C ASN A 165 -5.10 -25.12 -20.06
N TRP A 166 -4.35 -25.88 -19.26
CA TRP A 166 -3.61 -25.31 -18.14
C TRP A 166 -2.35 -24.58 -18.64
N LYS A 167 -2.05 -23.45 -18.03
CA LYS A 167 -0.77 -22.75 -18.20
C LYS A 167 0.19 -23.17 -17.11
N VAL A 168 1.38 -23.61 -17.49
CA VAL A 168 2.42 -24.05 -16.55
C VAL A 168 3.44 -22.93 -16.33
N ILE A 169 3.74 -22.64 -15.07
CA ILE A 169 4.79 -21.71 -14.64
C ILE A 169 5.86 -22.49 -13.88
N ALA A 170 7.04 -22.65 -14.49
CA ALA A 170 8.18 -23.32 -13.89
C ALA A 170 9.11 -22.30 -13.21
N VAL A 171 9.49 -22.56 -11.96
CA VAL A 171 10.30 -21.67 -11.11
C VAL A 171 11.65 -22.32 -10.83
N ASP A 172 12.74 -21.54 -10.88
CA ASP A 172 14.11 -22.00 -10.60
C ASP A 172 14.61 -23.13 -11.53
N ASN A 173 14.06 -23.22 -12.74
CA ASN A 173 14.46 -24.25 -13.69
C ASN A 173 15.70 -23.83 -14.50
N GLU A 174 16.90 -24.15 -13.99
CA GLU A 174 18.17 -23.89 -14.68
C GLU A 174 18.32 -24.69 -15.99
N CYS A 175 17.58 -25.80 -16.13
CA CYS A 175 17.52 -26.60 -17.35
C CYS A 175 16.23 -26.27 -18.09
N GLY A 176 16.19 -25.09 -18.73
CA GLY A 176 15.02 -24.59 -19.43
C GLY A 176 14.36 -25.68 -20.27
N THR A 177 13.14 -26.05 -19.90
CA THR A 177 12.30 -26.88 -20.76
C THR A 177 12.11 -26.09 -22.04
N LYS A 178 12.57 -26.65 -23.17
CA LYS A 178 12.40 -26.02 -24.50
C LYS A 178 10.96 -26.13 -25.01
N ASP A 179 10.05 -26.54 -24.14
CA ASP A 179 8.67 -26.76 -24.49
C ASP A 179 7.95 -25.42 -24.63
N SER A 180 7.31 -25.22 -25.78
CA SER A 180 6.84 -23.90 -26.22
C SER A 180 5.69 -23.33 -25.38
N GLY A 181 5.10 -24.12 -24.49
CA GLY A 181 3.95 -23.77 -23.65
C GLY A 181 4.26 -23.45 -22.18
N VAL A 182 5.49 -23.65 -21.70
CA VAL A 182 5.86 -23.46 -20.28
C VAL A 182 6.49 -22.08 -20.06
N VAL A 183 5.99 -21.33 -19.08
CA VAL A 183 6.56 -20.04 -18.69
C VAL A 183 7.62 -20.27 -17.61
N ASN A 184 8.88 -20.01 -17.92
CA ASN A 184 9.99 -20.18 -16.98
C ASN A 184 10.31 -18.85 -16.28
N ILE A 185 10.38 -18.86 -14.95
CA ILE A 185 10.77 -17.71 -14.12
C ILE A 185 11.95 -18.07 -13.20
N GLY A 186 12.79 -17.08 -12.93
CA GLY A 186 14.07 -17.32 -12.27
C GLY A 186 14.01 -17.36 -10.75
N LYS A 187 12.94 -16.81 -10.15
CA LYS A 187 12.75 -16.72 -8.70
C LYS A 187 11.27 -16.80 -8.35
N LEU A 188 10.96 -17.36 -7.18
CA LEU A 188 9.58 -17.48 -6.67
C LEU A 188 8.85 -16.13 -6.57
N GLN A 189 9.57 -15.06 -6.25
CA GLN A 189 9.05 -13.70 -6.13
C GLN A 189 8.47 -13.16 -7.45
N GLU A 190 8.90 -13.71 -8.60
CA GLU A 190 8.39 -13.33 -9.93
C GLU A 190 7.01 -13.95 -10.23
N LEU A 191 6.56 -14.92 -9.42
CA LEU A 191 5.35 -15.70 -9.71
C LEU A 191 4.09 -14.83 -9.80
N LEU A 192 3.89 -13.91 -8.84
CA LEU A 192 2.66 -13.12 -8.77
C LEU A 192 2.54 -12.12 -9.93
N ILE A 193 3.63 -11.45 -10.29
CA ILE A 193 3.63 -10.51 -11.42
C ILE A 193 3.49 -11.27 -12.75
N THR A 194 4.14 -12.41 -12.89
CA THR A 194 4.01 -13.29 -14.07
C THR A 194 2.58 -13.78 -14.22
N LEU A 195 1.99 -14.28 -13.13
CA LEU A 195 0.60 -14.73 -13.11
C LEU A 195 -0.36 -13.62 -13.50
N ALA A 196 -0.22 -12.43 -12.92
CA ALA A 196 -1.04 -11.26 -13.25
C ALA A 196 -0.90 -10.84 -14.73
N THR A 197 0.33 -10.83 -15.27
CA THR A 197 0.57 -10.56 -16.69
C THR A 197 -0.13 -11.59 -17.58
N LEU A 198 -0.08 -12.89 -17.23
CA LEU A 198 -0.75 -13.93 -18.00
C LEU A 198 -2.27 -13.84 -17.92
N ILE A 199 -2.82 -13.48 -16.74
CA ILE A 199 -4.26 -13.21 -16.56
C ILE A 199 -4.68 -12.03 -17.43
N LYS A 200 -3.95 -10.90 -17.40
CA LYS A 200 -4.23 -9.73 -18.24
C LYS A 200 -4.20 -10.08 -19.73
N LYS A 201 -3.20 -10.86 -20.17
CA LYS A 201 -3.09 -11.34 -21.56
C LYS A 201 -4.27 -12.23 -21.97
N GLU A 202 -4.76 -13.09 -21.07
CA GLU A 202 -5.88 -13.98 -21.36
C GLU A 202 -7.20 -13.24 -21.51
N ILE A 203 -7.43 -12.22 -20.69
CA ILE A 203 -8.66 -11.41 -20.77
C ILE A 203 -8.62 -10.50 -22.00
N ALA A 204 -7.42 -10.16 -22.51
CA ALA A 204 -7.19 -9.41 -23.74
C ALA A 204 -7.96 -8.08 -23.82
N SER A 205 -8.18 -7.43 -22.67
CA SER A 205 -8.83 -6.12 -22.59
C SER A 205 -7.81 -5.01 -22.37
N SER A 206 -7.86 -3.98 -23.23
CA SER A 206 -7.06 -2.76 -23.08
C SER A 206 -7.51 -1.87 -21.92
N SER A 207 -8.68 -2.14 -21.32
CA SER A 207 -9.16 -1.39 -20.16
C SER A 207 -8.56 -1.86 -18.83
N ILE A 208 -7.82 -2.97 -18.83
CA ILE A 208 -7.22 -3.52 -17.61
C ILE A 208 -5.89 -2.84 -17.34
N LEU A 209 -5.75 -2.28 -16.14
CA LEU A 209 -4.51 -1.68 -15.65
C LEU A 209 -3.89 -2.54 -14.55
N MET A 210 -2.57 -2.71 -14.63
CA MET A 210 -1.73 -3.36 -13.64
C MET A 210 -1.14 -2.30 -12.71
N VAL A 211 -1.41 -2.43 -11.42
CA VAL A 211 -0.91 -1.54 -10.37
C VAL A 211 0.16 -2.27 -9.57
N GLY A 212 1.42 -1.90 -9.77
CA GLY A 212 2.53 -2.34 -8.93
C GLY A 212 2.48 -1.61 -7.60
N TYR A 213 2.59 -2.33 -6.47
CA TYR A 213 2.58 -1.69 -5.15
C TYR A 213 3.82 -1.98 -4.30
N ALA A 214 4.25 -0.98 -3.52
CA ALA A 214 5.38 -1.08 -2.59
C ALA A 214 5.09 -0.40 -1.23
N MET A 215 5.05 -1.19 -0.15
CA MET A 215 4.79 -0.73 1.22
C MET A 215 5.25 -1.76 2.25
N LYS A 216 5.29 -1.39 3.54
CA LYS A 216 5.64 -2.32 4.61
C LYS A 216 4.70 -3.54 4.67
N PRO A 217 5.20 -4.74 5.01
CA PRO A 217 4.39 -5.97 5.05
C PRO A 217 3.13 -5.88 5.92
N SER A 218 3.21 -5.22 7.08
CA SER A 218 2.06 -5.07 7.97
C SER A 218 0.93 -4.22 7.36
N ARG A 219 1.29 -3.23 6.54
CA ARG A 219 0.32 -2.41 5.81
C ARG A 219 -0.24 -3.15 4.61
N GLU A 220 0.62 -3.84 3.87
CA GLU A 220 0.21 -4.72 2.78
C GLU A 220 -0.88 -5.69 3.25
N GLU A 221 -0.64 -6.37 4.39
CA GLU A 221 -1.56 -7.34 4.96
C GLU A 221 -2.90 -6.72 5.42
N ASP A 222 -2.90 -5.53 6.04
CA ASP A 222 -4.14 -4.84 6.44
C ASP A 222 -5.01 -4.45 5.24
N PHE A 223 -4.39 -4.00 4.13
CA PHE A 223 -5.10 -3.69 2.89
C PHE A 223 -5.61 -4.95 2.20
N ALA A 224 -4.78 -5.99 2.10
CA ALA A 224 -5.14 -7.25 1.47
C ALA A 224 -6.33 -7.92 2.19
N LYS A 225 -6.34 -7.94 3.52
CA LYS A 225 -7.46 -8.44 4.34
C LYS A 225 -8.80 -7.75 4.04
N ARG A 226 -8.76 -6.51 3.54
CA ARG A 226 -9.95 -5.71 3.18
C ARG A 226 -10.29 -5.80 1.68
N GLY A 227 -9.59 -6.65 0.93
CA GLY A 227 -9.81 -6.87 -0.50
C GLY A 227 -9.25 -5.77 -1.40
N ALA A 228 -8.28 -4.97 -0.94
CA ALA A 228 -7.76 -3.85 -1.71
C ALA A 228 -6.78 -4.25 -2.82
N PHE A 229 -6.17 -5.43 -2.75
CA PHE A 229 -5.15 -5.91 -3.69
C PHE A 229 -5.54 -7.22 -4.39
N PRO A 230 -6.59 -7.22 -5.22
CA PRO A 230 -6.94 -8.40 -6.00
C PRO A 230 -5.89 -8.66 -7.09
N LEU A 231 -5.52 -9.94 -7.27
CA LEU A 231 -4.62 -10.39 -8.35
C LEU A 231 -5.40 -10.74 -9.64
N TYR A 232 -6.70 -10.53 -9.61
CA TYR A 232 -7.63 -10.62 -10.73
C TYR A 232 -8.29 -9.25 -10.94
N PRO A 233 -8.69 -8.87 -12.17
CA PRO A 233 -9.34 -7.58 -12.39
C PRO A 233 -10.49 -7.33 -11.42
N SER A 234 -10.42 -6.20 -10.73
CA SER A 234 -11.56 -5.66 -10.01
C SER A 234 -12.66 -5.22 -11.00
N GLN A 235 -13.83 -4.86 -10.47
CA GLN A 235 -14.94 -4.30 -11.27
C GLN A 235 -14.55 -3.05 -12.07
N ASN A 236 -13.47 -2.37 -11.67
CA ASN A 236 -12.94 -1.19 -12.36
C ASN A 236 -11.76 -1.51 -13.29
N GLY A 237 -11.47 -2.79 -13.55
CA GLY A 237 -10.38 -3.23 -14.42
C GLY A 237 -8.98 -3.09 -13.81
N LEU A 238 -8.84 -3.07 -12.48
CA LEU A 238 -7.52 -2.97 -11.82
C LEU A 238 -7.05 -4.32 -11.30
N ILE A 239 -5.81 -4.70 -11.62
CA ILE A 239 -5.06 -5.81 -11.02
C ILE A 239 -3.94 -5.22 -10.15
N PHE A 240 -3.73 -5.75 -8.95
CA PHE A 240 -2.67 -5.29 -8.05
C PHE A 240 -1.60 -6.36 -7.88
N VAL A 241 -0.34 -5.98 -8.03
CA VAL A 241 0.82 -6.86 -7.90
C VAL A 241 1.86 -6.25 -6.96
N PRO A 242 2.45 -7.03 -6.03
CA PRO A 242 3.54 -6.52 -5.20
C PRO A 242 4.79 -6.32 -6.06
N LEU A 243 5.44 -5.18 -5.90
CA LEU A 243 6.79 -4.96 -6.41
C LEU A 243 7.79 -5.52 -5.39
N SER A 244 8.71 -6.35 -5.86
CA SER A 244 9.79 -6.91 -5.05
C SER A 244 11.09 -6.17 -5.29
N PHE A 245 11.69 -5.66 -4.22
CA PHE A 245 13.02 -5.03 -4.26
C PHE A 245 14.17 -6.05 -4.26
N GLU A 246 13.87 -7.35 -4.18
CA GLU A 246 14.84 -8.45 -4.36
C GLU A 246 15.03 -8.83 -5.84
N LEU A 247 14.20 -8.29 -6.70
CA LEU A 247 14.18 -8.51 -8.15
C LEU A 247 14.62 -7.23 -8.87
N HIS A 248 15.07 -7.37 -10.11
CA HIS A 248 15.42 -6.22 -10.93
C HIS A 248 14.17 -5.39 -11.21
N LEU A 249 14.11 -4.17 -10.67
CA LEU A 249 12.90 -3.36 -10.69
C LEU A 249 12.46 -3.00 -12.12
N ALA A 250 13.40 -2.71 -13.02
CA ALA A 250 13.06 -2.32 -14.39
C ALA A 250 12.26 -3.40 -15.15
N SER A 251 12.48 -4.69 -14.84
CA SER A 251 11.74 -5.78 -15.47
C SER A 251 10.30 -5.84 -14.97
N GLN A 252 10.09 -5.55 -13.68
CA GLN A 252 8.74 -5.49 -13.11
C GLN A 252 7.97 -4.25 -13.57
N LEU A 253 8.66 -3.12 -13.70
CA LEU A 253 8.05 -1.85 -14.10
C LEU A 253 7.59 -1.82 -15.56
N GLN A 254 8.12 -2.72 -16.41
CA GLN A 254 7.60 -2.92 -17.77
C GLN A 254 6.23 -3.62 -17.80
N GLU A 255 5.86 -4.31 -16.72
CA GLU A 255 4.63 -5.09 -16.63
C GLU A 255 3.49 -4.33 -15.92
N VAL A 256 3.78 -3.18 -15.31
CA VAL A 256 2.80 -2.38 -14.58
C VAL A 256 2.56 -1.03 -15.25
N ASP A 257 1.33 -0.53 -15.12
CA ASP A 257 0.90 0.75 -15.67
C ASP A 257 0.98 1.88 -14.63
N ILE A 258 0.91 1.54 -13.34
CA ILE A 258 0.86 2.47 -12.19
C ILE A 258 1.71 1.93 -11.04
N ILE A 259 2.44 2.82 -10.33
CA ILE A 259 3.07 2.52 -9.05
C ILE A 259 2.24 3.11 -7.91
N LEU A 260 1.74 2.27 -7.01
CA LEU A 260 1.12 2.67 -5.74
C LEU A 260 2.12 2.43 -4.60
N HIS A 261 2.51 3.46 -3.87
CA HIS A 261 3.55 3.26 -2.86
C HIS A 261 3.25 3.96 -1.53
N LYS A 262 3.98 3.53 -0.50
CA LYS A 262 4.23 4.39 0.65
C LYS A 262 5.72 4.55 0.90
N MET A 263 6.33 5.54 0.25
CA MET A 263 7.75 5.85 0.39
C MET A 263 8.19 6.05 1.85
N THR A 264 7.30 6.55 2.71
CA THR A 264 7.63 6.83 4.12
C THR A 264 7.92 5.57 4.92
N ASP A 265 7.46 4.42 4.44
CA ASP A 265 7.80 3.13 5.03
C ASP A 265 9.25 2.74 4.74
N GLU A 266 9.80 3.22 3.62
CA GLU A 266 11.13 2.90 3.10
C GLU A 266 12.20 3.94 3.49
N ILE A 267 11.86 4.90 4.35
CA ILE A 267 12.82 5.87 4.90
C ILE A 267 13.70 5.14 5.94
N ILE A 268 15.01 5.20 5.73
CA ILE A 268 16.03 4.70 6.67
C ILE A 268 16.41 5.79 7.66
N SER A 269 16.67 7.01 7.17
CA SER A 269 17.07 8.14 8.00
C SER A 269 16.72 9.46 7.33
N ILE A 270 16.59 10.50 8.15
CA ILE A 270 16.38 11.88 7.70
C ILE A 270 17.41 12.75 8.41
N ASP A 271 18.17 13.54 7.66
CA ASP A 271 19.05 14.59 8.19
C ASP A 271 18.21 15.85 8.44
N PRO A 272 17.95 16.22 9.71
CA PRO A 272 17.12 17.37 10.04
C PRO A 272 17.79 18.72 9.75
N ASN A 273 19.11 18.73 9.49
CA ASN A 273 19.88 19.95 9.23
C ASN A 273 20.02 20.28 7.74
N CYS A 274 19.70 19.34 6.84
CA CYS A 274 19.66 19.61 5.42
C CYS A 274 18.40 20.40 5.05
N SER A 275 18.55 21.49 4.27
CA SER A 275 17.38 22.12 3.63
C SER A 275 16.73 21.12 2.69
N ILE A 276 15.51 20.71 3.00
CA ILE A 276 14.82 19.58 2.39
C ILE A 276 14.33 19.98 0.98
N SER A 277 15.21 19.84 0.00
CA SER A 277 14.80 19.65 -1.39
C SER A 277 14.91 18.16 -1.68
N PHE A 278 13.78 17.49 -1.91
CA PHE A 278 13.79 16.07 -2.27
C PHE A 278 14.78 15.77 -3.43
N PRO A 279 15.54 14.67 -3.39
CA PRO A 279 15.65 13.69 -2.29
C PRO A 279 16.70 14.02 -1.22
N ARG A 280 17.35 15.20 -1.26
CA ARG A 280 18.44 15.57 -0.34
C ARG A 280 17.98 15.56 1.12
N GLY A 281 18.83 15.00 1.98
CA GLY A 281 18.58 14.89 3.42
C GLY A 281 17.69 13.69 3.81
N ILE A 282 17.30 12.83 2.87
CA ILE A 282 16.53 11.61 3.18
C ILE A 282 17.26 10.41 2.58
N SER A 283 17.51 9.40 3.41
CA SER A 283 18.02 8.10 2.96
C SER A 283 16.86 7.13 2.84
N PHE A 284 16.71 6.50 1.68
CA PHE A 284 15.70 5.47 1.42
C PHE A 284 16.34 4.08 1.33
N SER A 285 15.52 3.04 1.41
CA SER A 285 15.94 1.68 1.06
C SER A 285 16.48 1.62 -0.37
N ALA A 286 17.31 0.59 -0.65
CA ALA A 286 17.87 0.38 -1.98
C ALA A 286 16.76 0.31 -3.05
N GLY A 287 15.70 -0.45 -2.78
CA GLY A 287 14.57 -0.60 -3.69
C GLY A 287 13.79 0.69 -3.94
N MET A 288 13.49 1.47 -2.90
CA MET A 288 12.83 2.77 -3.10
C MET A 288 13.74 3.77 -3.82
N SER A 289 15.06 3.70 -3.61
CA SER A 289 16.02 4.51 -4.36
C SER A 289 16.01 4.17 -5.85
N GLU A 290 15.83 2.89 -6.21
CA GLU A 290 15.63 2.48 -7.60
C GLU A 290 14.32 3.00 -8.19
N VAL A 291 13.20 2.97 -7.44
CA VAL A 291 11.93 3.57 -7.88
C VAL A 291 12.11 5.07 -8.15
N ILE A 292 12.80 5.79 -7.25
CA ILE A 292 13.06 7.22 -7.43
C ILE A 292 13.86 7.47 -8.71
N ARG A 293 14.95 6.72 -8.93
CA ARG A 293 15.76 6.83 -10.15
C ARG A 293 14.96 6.53 -11.42
N PHE A 294 14.10 5.51 -11.38
CA PHE A 294 13.21 5.20 -12.50
C PHE A 294 12.27 6.36 -12.81
N MET A 295 11.67 6.99 -11.79
CA MET A 295 10.77 8.13 -11.98
C MET A 295 11.48 9.38 -12.51
N GLU A 296 12.79 9.52 -12.29
CA GLU A 296 13.60 10.58 -12.91
C GLU A 296 13.83 10.33 -14.41
N GLU A 297 13.98 9.07 -14.81
CA GLU A 297 14.15 8.66 -16.22
C GLU A 297 12.82 8.66 -16.99
N TYR A 298 11.72 8.32 -16.33
CA TYR A 298 10.37 8.22 -16.90
C TYR A 298 9.38 9.14 -16.15
N PRO A 299 9.47 10.47 -16.32
CA PRO A 299 8.68 11.44 -15.55
C PRO A 299 7.16 11.37 -15.83
N ASP A 300 6.77 10.80 -16.97
CA ASP A 300 5.36 10.62 -17.37
C ASP A 300 4.74 9.32 -16.80
N PHE A 301 5.53 8.46 -16.17
CA PHE A 301 5.02 7.24 -15.55
C PHE A 301 4.09 7.58 -14.38
N CYS A 302 3.00 6.82 -14.22
CA CYS A 302 2.02 7.11 -13.18
C CYS A 302 2.49 6.58 -11.81
N ILE A 303 2.72 7.49 -10.86
CA ILE A 303 3.05 7.14 -9.47
C ILE A 303 2.10 7.84 -8.49
N ILE A 304 1.61 7.07 -7.51
CA ILE A 304 0.65 7.51 -6.51
C ILE A 304 1.27 7.35 -5.11
N ASP A 305 1.61 8.43 -4.41
CA ASP A 305 1.56 9.85 -4.80
C ASP A 305 2.90 10.35 -5.34
N PRO A 306 2.96 11.39 -6.20
CA PRO A 306 4.23 11.95 -6.65
C PRO A 306 5.14 12.37 -5.49
N PHE A 307 6.43 12.00 -5.55
CA PHE A 307 7.39 12.27 -4.47
C PHE A 307 7.46 13.74 -4.06
N LYS A 308 7.39 14.66 -5.03
CA LYS A 308 7.36 16.12 -4.81
C LYS A 308 6.18 16.60 -3.96
N ASN A 309 5.07 15.86 -3.98
CA ASN A 309 3.88 16.19 -3.18
C ASN A 309 3.97 15.57 -1.78
N ILE A 310 4.68 14.44 -1.64
CA ILE A 310 4.88 13.79 -0.34
C ILE A 310 6.01 14.48 0.45
N SER A 311 7.08 14.93 -0.20
CA SER A 311 8.27 15.44 0.49
C SER A 311 8.00 16.58 1.47
N PRO A 312 7.12 17.57 1.19
CA PRO A 312 6.81 18.60 2.17
C PRO A 312 6.11 18.04 3.42
N LEU A 313 5.41 16.91 3.31
CA LEU A 313 4.70 16.25 4.41
C LEU A 313 5.63 15.49 5.37
N LEU A 314 6.93 15.45 5.08
CA LEU A 314 7.96 14.89 5.97
C LEU A 314 8.52 15.94 6.93
N ASP A 315 8.20 17.22 6.72
CA ASP A 315 8.70 18.36 7.48
C ASP A 315 7.55 19.21 8.02
N ARG A 316 7.46 19.32 9.35
CA ARG A 316 6.40 20.10 10.01
C ARG A 316 6.47 21.59 9.71
N LEU A 317 7.65 22.14 9.42
CA LEU A 317 7.78 23.52 8.96
C LEU A 317 7.13 23.71 7.59
N GLN A 318 7.44 22.84 6.63
CA GLN A 318 6.84 22.92 5.28
C GLN A 318 5.33 22.64 5.30
N ILE A 319 4.88 21.67 6.11
CA ILE A 319 3.45 21.46 6.37
C ILE A 319 2.81 22.76 6.84
N GLN A 320 3.44 23.45 7.79
CA GLN A 320 2.91 24.72 8.28
C GLN A 320 2.85 25.78 7.18
N GLU A 321 3.91 25.93 6.37
CA GLU A 321 3.95 26.87 5.24
C GLU A 321 2.84 26.62 4.20
N ILE A 322 2.39 25.37 4.07
CA ILE A 322 1.23 25.01 3.27
C ILE A 322 -0.07 25.38 4.02
N LEU A 323 -0.19 25.00 5.29
CA LEU A 323 -1.42 25.19 6.08
C LEU A 323 -1.75 26.66 6.34
N VAL A 324 -0.77 27.56 6.45
CA VAL A 324 -1.04 29.00 6.67
C VAL A 324 -1.85 29.61 5.53
N ARG A 325 -1.78 29.04 4.32
CA ARG A 325 -2.58 29.46 3.16
C ARG A 325 -4.07 29.13 3.28
N LEU A 326 -4.47 28.28 4.25
CA LEU A 326 -5.89 27.98 4.50
C LEU A 326 -6.72 29.23 4.81
N GLN A 327 -6.10 30.27 5.38
CA GLN A 327 -6.78 31.53 5.67
C GLN A 327 -7.26 32.24 4.40
N GLU A 328 -6.59 32.01 3.27
CA GLU A 328 -6.92 32.58 1.95
C GLU A 328 -8.18 31.92 1.35
N LEU A 329 -8.54 30.72 1.83
CA LEU A 329 -9.75 30.00 1.44
C LEU A 329 -11.00 30.44 2.23
N GLY A 330 -10.81 31.30 3.23
CA GLY A 330 -11.91 31.90 3.98
C GLY A 330 -12.81 32.74 3.07
N SER A 331 -14.13 32.57 3.21
CA SER A 331 -15.13 33.38 2.52
C SER A 331 -16.13 33.93 3.53
N GLU A 332 -16.71 35.09 3.23
CA GLU A 332 -17.74 35.71 4.08
C GLU A 332 -18.89 34.72 4.32
N GLY A 333 -19.31 34.58 5.58
CA GLY A 333 -20.36 33.65 5.99
C GLY A 333 -19.91 32.20 6.21
N ARG A 334 -18.64 31.85 6.03
CA ARG A 334 -18.09 30.52 6.37
C ARG A 334 -17.23 30.55 7.65
N PRO A 335 -17.06 29.40 8.34
CA PRO A 335 -16.14 29.30 9.46
C PRO A 335 -14.72 29.72 9.09
N LYS A 336 -14.06 30.45 9.99
CA LYS A 336 -12.69 30.92 9.78
C LYS A 336 -11.73 29.74 9.84
N LEU A 337 -11.05 29.46 8.73
CA LEU A 337 -10.00 28.43 8.66
C LEU A 337 -8.65 29.09 8.91
N ARG A 338 -7.86 28.51 9.81
CA ARG A 338 -6.47 28.95 10.04
C ARG A 338 -5.60 27.79 10.50
N ALA A 339 -4.32 27.86 10.17
CA ALA A 339 -3.32 27.05 10.84
C ALA A 339 -3.11 27.52 12.28
N PRO A 340 -2.77 26.63 13.22
CA PRO A 340 -2.28 27.02 14.53
C PRO A 340 -0.97 27.81 14.40
N HIS A 341 -0.76 28.89 15.16
CA HIS A 341 0.53 29.59 15.16
C HIS A 341 1.67 28.63 15.55
N SER A 342 2.84 28.85 14.97
CA SER A 342 4.00 28.01 15.25
C SER A 342 5.32 28.71 14.99
N LEU A 343 6.38 28.24 15.66
CA LEU A 343 7.74 28.73 15.57
C LEU A 343 8.71 27.56 15.46
N LYS A 344 9.63 27.61 14.50
CA LYS A 344 10.78 26.69 14.46
C LYS A 344 11.86 27.15 15.43
N VAL A 345 12.41 26.21 16.18
CA VAL A 345 13.54 26.43 17.10
C VAL A 345 14.64 25.40 16.85
N ILE A 346 15.89 25.84 16.99
CA ILE A 346 17.09 24.99 16.89
C ILE A 346 17.75 24.71 18.24
N ASN A 347 17.27 25.36 19.30
CA ASN A 347 17.63 25.14 20.70
C ASN A 347 16.48 25.62 21.61
N PHE A 348 16.56 25.31 22.90
CA PHE A 348 15.57 25.69 23.91
C PHE A 348 16.07 26.81 24.85
N SER A 349 16.94 27.70 24.38
CA SER A 349 17.58 28.73 25.23
C SER A 349 16.63 29.85 25.64
N GLY A 350 16.38 30.00 26.94
CA GLY A 350 15.25 30.78 27.49
C GLY A 350 15.20 32.29 27.19
N SER A 351 16.32 33.02 27.18
CA SER A 351 16.29 34.48 27.04
C SER A 351 15.90 34.97 25.63
N GLU A 352 16.37 34.29 24.59
CA GLU A 352 15.97 34.58 23.20
C GLU A 352 14.61 33.95 22.88
N LEU A 353 14.33 32.76 23.44
CA LEU A 353 13.09 32.04 23.19
C LEU A 353 11.85 32.86 23.57
N GLN A 354 11.85 33.54 24.72
CA GLN A 354 10.70 34.33 25.15
C GLN A 354 10.35 35.45 24.16
N LYS A 355 11.38 36.11 23.61
CA LYS A 355 11.21 37.14 22.59
C LYS A 355 10.66 36.55 21.28
N GLN A 356 11.21 35.42 20.84
CA GLN A 356 10.75 34.73 19.63
C GLN A 356 9.30 34.23 19.75
N LEU A 357 8.91 33.74 20.92
CA LEU A 357 7.53 33.33 21.19
C LEU A 357 6.57 34.52 21.07
N ALA A 358 6.92 35.67 21.62
CA ALA A 358 6.12 36.89 21.51
C ALA A 358 5.99 37.36 20.05
N GLU A 359 7.08 37.36 19.29
CA GLU A 359 7.10 37.71 17.86
C GLU A 359 6.25 36.73 17.01
N ALA A 360 6.21 35.46 17.39
CA ALA A 360 5.42 34.42 16.74
C ALA A 360 3.95 34.34 17.20
N ASN A 361 3.51 35.25 18.08
CA ASN A 361 2.18 35.24 18.72
C ASN A 361 1.85 33.91 19.43
N LEU A 362 2.85 33.30 20.08
CA LEU A 362 2.70 32.05 20.82
C LEU A 362 2.51 32.31 22.32
N SER A 363 1.47 31.69 22.89
CA SER A 363 1.19 31.69 24.32
C SER A 363 1.07 30.27 24.84
N PHE A 364 1.45 30.05 26.10
CA PHE A 364 1.30 28.75 26.75
C PHE A 364 -0.17 28.33 26.91
N PRO A 365 -0.47 27.02 26.87
CA PRO A 365 0.48 25.93 26.65
C PRO A 365 0.88 25.74 25.18
N LEU A 366 2.07 25.16 24.97
CA LEU A 366 2.66 24.91 23.66
C LEU A 366 2.92 23.42 23.46
N ILE A 367 2.51 22.88 22.32
CA ILE A 367 2.92 21.53 21.90
C ILE A 367 4.22 21.62 21.11
N VAL A 368 5.23 20.91 21.58
CA VAL A 368 6.57 20.81 21.00
C VAL A 368 6.64 19.53 20.18
N LYS A 369 7.02 19.66 18.92
CA LYS A 369 7.10 18.53 17.98
C LYS A 369 8.45 18.58 17.25
N PRO A 370 9.13 17.46 16.99
CA PRO A 370 10.31 17.44 16.14
C PRO A 370 9.99 18.05 14.77
N GLN A 371 10.95 18.68 14.10
CA GLN A 371 10.71 19.18 12.73
C GLN A 371 10.36 18.03 11.79
N VAL A 372 11.02 16.87 11.94
CA VAL A 372 10.71 15.66 11.17
C VAL A 372 9.32 15.13 11.55
N ALA A 373 8.43 15.03 10.56
CA ALA A 373 7.01 14.73 10.77
C ALA A 373 6.69 13.24 10.80
N CYS A 374 7.46 12.42 10.09
CA CYS A 374 7.23 10.98 9.91
C CYS A 374 8.52 10.27 9.43
N GLY A 375 8.50 8.94 9.40
CA GLY A 375 9.53 8.11 8.77
C GLY A 375 10.64 7.62 9.69
N VAL A 376 10.81 8.23 10.88
CA VAL A 376 11.82 7.85 11.87
C VAL A 376 11.18 7.71 13.26
N ALA A 377 11.77 6.88 14.14
CA ALA A 377 11.24 6.58 15.46
C ALA A 377 10.95 7.85 16.29
N ASP A 378 11.90 8.78 16.30
CA ASP A 378 11.81 9.97 17.14
C ASP A 378 10.86 11.05 16.60
N ALA A 379 10.29 10.89 15.40
CA ALA A 379 9.37 11.88 14.80
C ALA A 379 8.09 12.10 15.64
N HIS A 380 7.80 11.18 16.56
CA HIS A 380 6.64 11.21 17.44
C HIS A 380 6.95 11.57 18.89
N ASN A 381 8.21 11.83 19.25
CA ASN A 381 8.61 12.28 20.58
C ASN A 381 8.19 13.74 20.76
N MET A 382 7.01 13.96 21.34
CA MET A 382 6.41 15.28 21.50
C MET A 382 6.29 15.66 22.98
N ALA A 383 6.12 16.94 23.27
CA ALA A 383 5.85 17.40 24.63
C ALA A 383 4.79 18.51 24.66
N LEU A 384 4.06 18.63 25.76
CA LEU A 384 3.19 19.77 26.05
C LEU A 384 3.80 20.55 27.21
N VAL A 385 4.04 21.83 26.97
CA VAL A 385 4.76 22.74 27.86
C VAL A 385 3.81 23.81 28.36
N PHE A 386 3.78 24.08 29.66
CA PHE A 386 2.87 25.04 30.31
C PHE A 386 3.54 26.35 30.73
N GLN A 387 4.87 26.38 30.85
CA GLN A 387 5.64 27.57 31.22
C GLN A 387 7.06 27.53 30.62
N ILE A 388 7.77 28.66 30.67
CA ILE A 388 9.05 28.83 29.96
C ILE A 388 10.17 27.98 30.57
N GLU A 389 10.11 27.74 31.88
CA GLU A 389 11.13 27.01 32.64
C GLU A 389 11.22 25.53 32.23
N GLU A 390 10.08 24.94 31.84
CA GLU A 390 9.95 23.54 31.43
C GLU A 390 10.73 23.19 30.14
N PHE A 391 11.07 24.18 29.31
CA PHE A 391 11.87 23.97 28.10
C PHE A 391 13.28 23.43 28.39
N SER A 392 13.84 23.79 29.54
CA SER A 392 15.20 23.41 29.93
C SER A 392 15.41 21.88 30.07
N ASN A 393 14.32 21.14 30.29
CA ASN A 393 14.33 19.69 30.56
C ASN A 393 13.74 18.85 29.41
N LEU A 394 13.50 19.45 28.22
CA LEU A 394 12.89 18.72 27.11
C LEU A 394 13.88 17.80 26.40
N SER A 395 13.46 16.55 26.20
CA SER A 395 14.14 15.56 25.37
C SER A 395 13.65 15.52 23.92
N VAL A 396 12.75 16.43 23.53
CA VAL A 396 12.24 16.50 22.16
C VAL A 396 13.38 16.81 21.18
N PRO A 397 13.60 15.99 20.14
CA PRO A 397 14.66 16.21 19.16
C PRO A 397 14.61 17.59 18.51
N LEU A 398 15.78 18.19 18.34
CA LEU A 398 15.98 19.45 17.64
C LEU A 398 16.45 19.22 16.19
N PRO A 399 16.10 20.11 15.23
CA PRO A 399 15.20 21.25 15.39
C PRO A 399 13.74 20.82 15.67
N ALA A 400 13.00 21.68 16.35
CA ALA A 400 11.61 21.44 16.75
C ALA A 400 10.68 22.56 16.29
N ILE A 401 9.40 22.26 16.22
CA ILE A 401 8.29 23.18 16.00
C ILE A 401 7.53 23.33 17.30
N LEU A 402 7.52 24.56 17.82
CA LEU A 402 6.62 24.99 18.87
C LEU A 402 5.32 25.41 18.23
N GLN A 403 4.19 24.84 18.65
CA GLN A 403 2.89 25.14 18.09
C GLN A 403 1.91 25.45 19.22
N GLU A 404 1.00 26.40 18.99
CA GLU A 404 -0.07 26.69 19.94
C GLU A 404 -0.85 25.42 20.28
N TYR A 405 -1.15 25.22 21.56
CA TYR A 405 -2.08 24.18 21.98
C TYR A 405 -3.50 24.75 21.96
N ILE A 406 -4.37 24.15 21.17
CA ILE A 406 -5.77 24.59 21.03
C ILE A 406 -6.65 23.64 21.83
N ASP A 407 -7.46 24.17 22.75
CA ASP A 407 -8.53 23.39 23.38
C ASP A 407 -9.59 23.02 22.34
N HIS A 408 -9.84 21.71 22.20
CA HIS A 408 -10.67 21.16 21.12
C HIS A 408 -11.65 20.08 21.62
N GLY A 409 -11.93 20.08 22.93
CA GLY A 409 -12.93 19.19 23.55
C GLY A 409 -12.58 17.71 23.42
N SER A 410 -11.29 17.38 23.38
CA SER A 410 -10.77 16.01 23.27
C SER A 410 -11.23 15.27 22.01
N LYS A 411 -11.53 15.98 20.92
CA LYS A 411 -12.00 15.38 19.65
C LYS A 411 -11.14 15.81 18.46
N ILE A 412 -10.69 14.84 17.67
CA ILE A 412 -10.02 15.08 16.39
C ILE A 412 -10.85 14.53 15.24
N TYR A 413 -11.00 15.34 14.19
CA TYR A 413 -11.63 14.94 12.93
C TYR A 413 -10.53 14.49 11.97
N LYS A 414 -10.54 13.20 11.63
CA LYS A 414 -9.60 12.64 10.66
C LYS A 414 -10.30 12.50 9.32
N PHE A 415 -9.86 13.28 8.34
CA PHE A 415 -10.30 13.17 6.96
C PHE A 415 -9.35 12.24 6.20
N TYR A 416 -9.91 11.26 5.52
CA TYR A 416 -9.19 10.31 4.66
C TYR A 416 -9.60 10.60 3.23
N VAL A 417 -8.64 10.87 2.36
CA VAL A 417 -8.90 11.34 0.99
C VAL A 417 -8.37 10.32 -0.01
N ILE A 418 -9.19 9.98 -1.00
CA ILE A 418 -8.83 9.14 -2.15
C ILE A 418 -9.33 9.86 -3.40
N GLY A 419 -8.44 10.52 -4.12
CA GLY A 419 -8.83 11.39 -5.24
C GLY A 419 -9.78 12.50 -4.78
N ASP A 420 -10.97 12.53 -5.35
CA ASP A 420 -12.06 13.47 -5.02
C ASP A 420 -12.94 13.00 -3.85
N LYS A 421 -12.80 11.76 -3.41
CA LYS A 421 -13.61 11.19 -2.32
C LYS A 421 -13.00 11.53 -0.97
N VAL A 422 -13.82 12.06 -0.08
CA VAL A 422 -13.46 12.41 1.29
C VAL A 422 -14.28 11.59 2.26
N PHE A 423 -13.59 10.82 3.10
CA PHE A 423 -14.16 10.09 4.22
C PHE A 423 -13.73 10.76 5.52
N HIS A 424 -14.50 10.58 6.60
CA HIS A 424 -14.11 11.14 7.89
C HIS A 424 -14.41 10.20 9.06
N ALA A 425 -13.61 10.32 10.11
CA ALA A 425 -13.86 9.68 11.40
C ALA A 425 -13.58 10.66 12.52
N VAL A 426 -14.44 10.68 13.53
CA VAL A 426 -14.21 11.41 14.78
C VAL A 426 -13.53 10.47 15.76
N LYS A 427 -12.38 10.87 16.30
CA LYS A 427 -11.63 10.10 17.29
C LYS A 427 -11.39 10.93 18.54
N THR A 428 -11.20 10.24 19.67
CA THR A 428 -10.68 10.87 20.88
C THR A 428 -9.29 11.43 20.63
N SER A 429 -9.06 12.63 21.15
CA SER A 429 -7.82 13.40 21.06
C SER A 429 -7.36 13.81 22.47
N MET A 430 -6.30 14.62 22.53
CA MET A 430 -5.77 15.19 23.76
C MET A 430 -6.84 16.00 24.53
N PRO A 431 -6.95 15.85 25.86
CA PRO A 431 -7.83 16.68 26.70
C PRO A 431 -7.46 18.15 26.68
N ASN A 432 -8.43 19.03 26.93
CA ASN A 432 -8.16 20.46 27.10
C ASN A 432 -7.08 20.73 28.17
N ALA A 433 -6.32 21.80 27.97
CA ALA A 433 -5.15 22.16 28.75
C ALA A 433 -5.40 22.22 30.26
N ASN A 434 -6.56 22.72 30.68
CA ASN A 434 -6.94 22.83 32.09
C ASN A 434 -7.04 21.47 32.80
N LEU A 435 -7.38 20.40 32.08
CA LEU A 435 -7.45 19.04 32.62
C LEU A 435 -6.07 18.38 32.68
N LEU A 436 -5.12 18.85 31.87
CA LEU A 436 -3.76 18.31 31.78
C LEU A 436 -2.82 18.92 32.82
N LYS A 437 -2.97 20.22 33.12
CA LYS A 437 -2.12 20.93 34.08
C LYS A 437 -2.23 20.39 35.52
N SER A 438 -3.42 19.94 35.93
CA SER A 438 -3.62 19.37 37.28
C SER A 438 -2.89 18.04 37.50
N SER A 439 -2.45 17.38 36.42
CA SER A 439 -1.79 16.06 36.49
C SER A 439 -0.27 16.10 36.32
N SER A 440 0.33 17.22 35.91
CA SER A 440 1.72 17.24 35.40
C SER A 440 2.80 17.68 36.40
N GLY A 441 2.46 18.25 37.56
CA GLY A 441 3.48 18.93 38.39
C GLY A 441 4.17 20.08 37.60
N ASP A 442 5.34 20.53 38.06
CA ASP A 442 6.16 21.56 37.36
C ASP A 442 6.95 20.99 36.16
N GLU A 443 6.61 19.79 35.67
CA GLU A 443 7.30 19.12 34.56
C GLU A 443 6.46 19.11 33.26
N PRO A 444 7.12 19.14 32.08
CA PRO A 444 6.42 19.05 30.80
C PRO A 444 5.79 17.66 30.61
N LEU A 445 4.60 17.62 30.01
CA LEU A 445 3.96 16.34 29.66
C LEU A 445 4.58 15.79 28.38
N THR A 446 5.31 14.67 28.49
CA THR A 446 5.97 14.03 27.34
C THR A 446 5.12 12.92 26.73
N PHE A 447 5.22 12.77 25.41
CA PHE A 447 4.53 11.77 24.60
C PHE A 447 5.57 11.04 23.76
N ASN A 448 6.08 9.94 24.30
CA ASN A 448 6.96 9.03 23.57
C ASN A 448 6.10 7.84 23.13
N ARG A 449 6.16 7.46 21.84
CA ARG A 449 5.41 6.34 21.28
C ARG A 449 6.33 5.24 20.82
#